data_AF-A0A4T0G103-F1
#
_entry.id   AF-A0A4T0G103-F1
#
_cell.length_a   1.000
_cell.length_b   1.000
_cell.length_c   1.000
_cell.angle_alpha   90.00
_cell.angle_beta   90.00
_cell.angle_gamma   90.00
#
_symmetry.space_group_name_H-M   'P 1'
#
loop_
_entity.id
_entity.type
_entity.pdbx_description
1 polymer ?
#
loop_
_entity_poly.entity_id
_entity_poly.type
_entity_poly.pdbx_seq_one_letter_code
_entity_poly.pdbx_strand_id
1 'polypeptide(L)'
;MTSPSLHAVMESQKKHADEFWKLFHKAKIHSDAPSEDGENDVVSVYTGSGISTPNRRRDRSEERIGPERDPMKIFTHDISTNIFRRLSQQDLKQCHRVCKRWRRSQVINYIWFEIYRQRFFDGESTQSLQGKWTRRESRQDWKLMYKSANRRPFESAVVEQLERSITPSQIREAQWDAEANKPPPTKNEQREEYKLLKGRKPRSKGVRGENTSKGVRDESGSIMLFKLFKFILLSLLVYATLAFFIFDDLLLGYQGKWRHIKSYLPRPPQRSFSVDQLADFNGRNGKDIYLAVNGLVFDVSSNPRIYGPGGMYHAAVAKDAARAFVTNCFKDQPTHDLRGLTEKELSQVKGWQSFFDNHPKYMLIGTVDTPAIDPDAPIPEDCGFKQSTKDDGKVKSEL
;
A
#
# COMPACT_ATOMS: atom_id res chain seq x y z
N MET A 1 14.01 50.99 26.76
CA MET A 1 13.10 50.33 25.79
C MET A 1 11.76 50.17 26.48
N THR A 2 10.81 51.05 26.15
CA THR A 2 9.49 51.12 26.79
C THR A 2 8.60 50.01 26.25
N SER A 3 8.08 49.16 27.15
CA SER A 3 7.10 48.14 26.80
C SER A 3 5.83 48.82 26.28
N PRO A 4 5.26 48.43 25.12
CA PRO A 4 4.05 49.06 24.60
C PRO A 4 2.88 48.91 25.57
N SER A 5 2.04 49.94 25.68
CA SER A 5 0.88 49.91 26.58
C SER A 5 -0.08 48.78 26.17
N LEU A 6 -0.68 48.11 27.17
CA LEU A 6 -1.63 47.01 26.96
C LEU A 6 -2.74 47.40 25.97
N HIS A 7 -3.18 48.66 26.02
CA HIS A 7 -4.18 49.22 25.11
C HIS A 7 -3.70 49.23 23.65
N ALA A 8 -2.46 49.65 23.38
CA ALA A 8 -1.90 49.66 22.04
C ALA A 8 -1.75 48.24 21.47
N VAL A 9 -1.44 47.26 22.32
CA VAL A 9 -1.39 45.84 21.94
C VAL A 9 -2.79 45.33 21.58
N MET A 10 -3.80 45.60 22.42
CA MET A 10 -5.18 45.18 22.15
C MET A 10 -5.75 45.80 20.87
N GLU A 11 -5.45 47.07 20.61
CA GLU A 11 -5.94 47.79 19.43
C GLU A 11 -5.26 47.32 18.14
N SER A 12 -3.98 46.96 18.21
CA SER A 12 -3.26 46.27 17.12
C SER A 12 -3.87 44.89 16.83
N GLN A 13 -4.15 44.09 17.88
CA GLN A 13 -4.78 42.78 17.72
C GLN A 13 -6.20 42.87 17.11
N LYS A 14 -6.97 43.90 17.47
CA LYS A 14 -8.31 44.16 16.90
C LYS A 14 -8.22 44.43 15.39
N LYS A 15 -7.32 45.33 14.96
CA LYS A 15 -7.11 45.64 13.53
C LYS A 15 -6.72 44.40 12.72
N HIS A 16 -5.87 43.54 13.28
CA HIS A 16 -5.46 42.31 12.61
C HIS A 16 -6.59 41.27 12.54
N ALA A 17 -7.43 41.16 13.59
CA ALA A 17 -8.61 40.29 13.56
C ALA A 17 -9.59 40.73 12.46
N ASP A 18 -9.81 42.04 12.29
CA ASP A 18 -10.65 42.58 11.23
C ASP A 18 -10.07 42.29 9.83
N GLU A 19 -8.75 42.37 9.67
CA GLU A 19 -8.05 42.00 8.43
C GLU A 19 -8.19 40.50 8.11
N PHE A 20 -8.08 39.63 9.12
CA PHE A 20 -8.33 38.19 8.98
C PHE A 20 -9.75 37.93 8.46
N TRP A 21 -10.77 38.55 9.07
CA TRP A 21 -12.15 38.36 8.63
C TRP A 21 -12.38 38.88 7.20
N LYS A 22 -11.74 39.99 6.81
CA LYS A 22 -11.78 40.48 5.42
C LYS A 22 -11.19 39.48 4.43
N LEU A 23 -10.00 38.94 4.71
CA LEU A 23 -9.34 37.93 3.86
C LEU A 23 -10.14 36.62 3.81
N PHE A 24 -10.67 36.18 4.95
CA PHE A 24 -11.48 34.99 5.05
C PHE A 24 -12.77 35.10 4.24
N HIS A 25 -13.50 36.22 4.35
CA HIS A 25 -14.70 36.48 3.55
C HIS A 25 -14.39 36.56 2.05
N LYS A 26 -13.30 37.22 1.65
CA LYS A 26 -12.85 37.24 0.24
C LYS A 26 -12.58 35.83 -0.30
N ALA A 27 -11.91 34.98 0.48
CA ALA A 27 -11.64 33.59 0.10
C ALA A 27 -12.90 32.72 0.03
N LYS A 28 -13.89 32.99 0.89
CA LYS A 28 -15.19 32.29 0.92
C LYS A 28 -16.07 32.68 -0.27
N ILE A 29 -16.12 33.96 -0.63
CA ILE A 29 -16.91 34.47 -1.79
C ILE A 29 -16.44 33.84 -3.12
N HIS A 30 -15.14 33.63 -3.31
CA HIS A 30 -14.63 32.91 -4.49
C HIS A 30 -14.95 31.40 -4.51
N SER A 31 -15.48 30.85 -3.41
CA SER A 31 -15.88 29.45 -3.28
C SER A 31 -17.33 29.20 -3.66
N ASP A 32 -18.17 30.23 -3.55
CA ASP A 32 -19.62 30.16 -3.78
C ASP A 32 -19.99 30.61 -5.22
N ALA A 33 -19.03 31.04 -6.02
CA ALA A 33 -19.23 31.28 -7.45
C ALA A 33 -19.45 29.93 -8.17
N PRO A 34 -20.52 29.77 -8.98
CA PRO A 34 -20.79 28.51 -9.64
C PRO A 34 -19.71 28.21 -10.67
N SER A 35 -18.88 27.21 -10.40
CA SER A 35 -18.04 26.59 -11.42
C SER A 35 -18.91 25.67 -12.28
N GLU A 36 -18.98 25.96 -13.59
CA GLU A 36 -19.59 25.13 -14.64
C GLU A 36 -18.82 23.83 -14.87
N ASP A 37 -18.68 23.00 -13.84
CA ASP A 37 -17.99 21.73 -13.95
C ASP A 37 -18.76 20.73 -13.08
N GLY A 38 -19.78 20.10 -13.68
CA GLY A 38 -20.55 19.05 -13.04
C GLY A 38 -19.67 17.84 -12.74
N GLU A 39 -19.42 17.57 -11.46
CA GLU A 39 -18.72 16.37 -11.03
C GLU A 39 -19.75 15.33 -10.55
N ASN A 40 -20.04 14.39 -11.44
CA ASN A 40 -20.81 13.20 -11.17
C ASN A 40 -20.09 12.30 -10.16
N ASP A 41 -20.85 11.86 -9.16
CA ASP A 41 -20.63 10.62 -8.42
C ASP A 41 -20.45 9.45 -9.39
N VAL A 42 -19.27 8.83 -9.45
CA VAL A 42 -19.14 7.42 -9.84
C VAL A 42 -18.01 6.73 -9.06
N VAL A 43 -18.42 5.69 -8.36
CA VAL A 43 -17.63 4.62 -7.74
C VAL A 43 -16.73 3.93 -8.78
N SER A 44 -15.45 3.71 -8.48
CA SER A 44 -14.65 2.73 -9.22
C SER A 44 -13.71 1.96 -8.28
N VAL A 45 -13.92 0.65 -8.31
CA VAL A 45 -13.27 -0.45 -7.61
C VAL A 45 -12.44 -1.20 -8.68
N TYR A 46 -11.16 -1.46 -8.37
CA TYR A 46 -10.17 -2.29 -9.11
C TYR A 46 -9.83 -1.97 -10.58
N THR A 47 -8.55 -1.71 -10.85
CA THR A 47 -7.58 -2.56 -11.60
C THR A 47 -6.36 -1.72 -12.01
N GLY A 48 -5.22 -2.39 -12.23
CA GLY A 48 -3.91 -1.76 -12.39
C GLY A 48 -3.65 -1.06 -13.73
N SER A 49 -2.35 -0.88 -13.98
CA SER A 49 -1.72 -0.44 -15.24
C SER A 49 -1.80 1.06 -15.53
N GLY A 50 -0.62 1.66 -15.69
CA GLY A 50 -0.46 3.08 -15.94
C GLY A 50 -0.90 3.52 -17.32
N ILE A 51 -1.41 4.75 -17.40
CA ILE A 51 -1.42 5.57 -18.61
C ILE A 51 -1.07 6.99 -18.16
N SER A 52 0.06 7.50 -18.65
CA SER A 52 0.40 8.93 -18.59
C SER A 52 -0.66 9.72 -19.33
N THR A 53 -1.29 10.68 -18.66
CA THR A 53 -2.06 11.73 -19.33
C THR A 53 -1.23 13.01 -19.43
N PRO A 54 -1.42 13.81 -20.51
CA PRO A 54 -0.44 14.77 -20.97
C PRO A 54 -0.39 15.98 -20.05
N ASN A 55 0.82 16.44 -19.77
CA ASN A 55 1.11 17.63 -19.01
C ASN A 55 0.60 18.86 -19.76
N ARG A 56 -0.64 19.28 -19.50
CA ARG A 56 -1.18 20.56 -19.98
C ARG A 56 -0.44 21.65 -19.21
N ARG A 57 0.64 22.16 -19.82
CA ARG A 57 1.33 23.38 -19.41
C ARG A 57 0.26 24.45 -19.19
N ARG A 58 -0.04 24.73 -17.93
CA ARG A 58 -0.76 25.95 -17.55
C ARG A 58 0.29 27.05 -17.66
N ASP A 59 0.12 27.90 -18.65
CA ASP A 59 0.93 29.09 -18.83
C ASP A 59 1.03 29.84 -17.50
N ARG A 60 2.27 29.99 -17.06
CA ARG A 60 2.65 30.80 -15.91
C ARG A 60 2.53 32.25 -16.36
N SER A 61 1.35 32.83 -16.21
CA SER A 61 1.21 34.28 -16.20
C SER A 61 1.91 34.81 -14.94
N GLU A 62 2.90 35.65 -15.17
CA GLU A 62 3.65 36.39 -14.19
C GLU A 62 2.75 37.34 -13.42
N GLU A 63 2.60 37.11 -12.12
CA GLU A 63 2.40 38.20 -11.15
C GLU A 63 2.87 37.71 -9.76
N ARG A 64 4.16 37.91 -9.47
CA ARG A 64 4.66 37.83 -8.10
C ARG A 64 4.39 39.17 -7.42
N ILE A 65 3.27 39.27 -6.72
CA ILE A 65 3.00 40.39 -5.81
C ILE A 65 3.29 39.95 -4.37
N GLY A 66 4.46 40.37 -3.86
CA GLY A 66 4.75 40.60 -2.44
C GLY A 66 4.81 39.40 -1.45
N PRO A 67 5.43 39.59 -0.26
CA PRO A 67 5.40 38.59 0.79
C PRO A 67 4.03 38.68 1.47
N GLU A 68 3.09 37.85 1.03
CA GLU A 68 1.82 37.64 1.72
C GLU A 68 2.13 37.13 3.15
N ARG A 69 2.17 38.05 4.11
CA ARG A 69 2.55 37.76 5.49
C ARG A 69 1.45 36.89 6.08
N ASP A 70 1.81 35.65 6.38
CA ASP A 70 0.95 34.68 7.05
C ASP A 70 0.25 35.33 8.27
N PRO A 71 -1.08 35.50 8.25
CA PRO A 71 -1.82 36.14 9.35
C PRO A 71 -1.56 35.47 10.70
N MET A 72 -1.26 34.17 10.70
CA MET A 72 -0.98 33.40 11.92
C MET A 72 0.32 33.81 12.61
N LYS A 73 1.27 34.44 11.90
CA LYS A 73 2.50 34.95 12.51
C LYS A 73 2.30 36.24 13.28
N ILE A 74 1.19 36.92 13.04
CA ILE A 74 0.85 38.21 13.65
C ILE A 74 0.07 38.00 14.96
N PHE A 75 -0.71 36.92 15.05
CA PHE A 75 -1.49 36.57 16.23
C PHE A 75 -0.69 35.77 17.26
N THR A 76 -1.01 35.95 18.54
CA THR A 76 -0.58 35.00 19.58
C THR A 76 -1.34 33.67 19.43
N HIS A 77 -0.76 32.59 19.94
CA HIS A 77 -1.35 31.26 19.86
C HIS A 77 -2.79 31.22 20.44
N ASP A 78 -3.04 31.94 21.53
CA ASP A 78 -4.35 31.97 22.20
C ASP A 78 -5.42 32.69 21.37
N ILE A 79 -5.06 33.81 20.74
CA ILE A 79 -5.97 34.57 19.89
C ILE A 79 -6.35 33.74 18.65
N SER A 80 -5.36 33.11 18.02
CA SER A 80 -5.61 32.25 16.86
C SER A 80 -6.53 31.06 17.21
N THR A 81 -6.32 30.45 18.37
CA THR A 81 -7.17 29.34 18.86
C THR A 81 -8.61 29.80 19.05
N ASN A 82 -8.82 30.97 19.68
CA ASN A 82 -10.17 31.52 19.91
C ASN A 82 -10.88 31.93 18.61
N ILE A 83 -10.16 32.45 17.62
CA ILE A 83 -10.74 32.81 16.31
C ILE A 83 -11.23 31.55 15.61
N PHE A 84 -10.39 30.52 15.49
CA PHE A 84 -10.75 29.30 14.77
C PHE A 84 -11.81 28.45 15.50
N ARG A 85 -11.89 28.52 16.83
CA ARG A 85 -12.97 27.89 17.61
C ARG A 85 -14.35 28.43 17.26
N ARG A 86 -14.45 29.68 16.78
CA ARG A 86 -15.71 30.30 16.37
C ARG A 86 -16.15 29.94 14.95
N LEU A 87 -15.31 29.24 14.18
CA LEU A 87 -15.63 28.84 12.80
C LEU A 87 -16.47 27.56 12.77
N SER A 88 -17.36 27.47 11.78
CA SER A 88 -18.09 26.24 11.51
C SER A 88 -17.15 25.12 11.02
N GLN A 89 -17.55 23.86 11.14
CA GLN A 89 -16.74 22.73 10.66
C GLN A 89 -16.49 22.77 9.14
N GLN A 90 -17.41 23.37 8.37
CA GLN A 90 -17.25 23.55 6.93
C GLN A 90 -16.20 24.63 6.63
N ASP A 91 -16.28 25.75 7.33
CA ASP A 91 -15.33 26.87 7.22
C ASP A 91 -13.92 26.43 7.64
N LEU A 92 -13.80 25.68 8.73
CA LEU A 92 -12.51 25.15 9.22
C LEU A 92 -11.82 24.22 8.21
N LYS A 93 -12.60 23.46 7.42
CA LYS A 93 -12.05 22.62 6.33
C LYS A 93 -11.44 23.48 5.22
N GLN A 94 -12.01 24.66 4.97
CA GLN A 94 -11.63 25.57 3.89
C GLN A 94 -10.54 26.59 4.29
N CYS A 95 -10.23 26.76 5.58
CA CYS A 95 -9.20 27.71 6.05
C CYS A 95 -7.82 27.59 5.37
N HIS A 96 -7.44 26.40 4.90
CA HIS A 96 -6.19 26.19 4.15
C HIS A 96 -6.13 26.91 2.79
N ARG A 97 -7.27 27.41 2.29
CA ARG A 97 -7.37 28.23 1.08
C ARG A 97 -6.84 29.66 1.29
N VAL A 98 -6.96 30.19 2.51
CA VAL A 98 -6.42 31.51 2.91
C VAL A 98 -4.89 31.46 2.94
N CYS A 99 -4.30 30.40 3.50
CA CYS A 99 -2.87 30.15 3.39
C CYS A 99 -2.59 28.65 3.33
N LYS A 100 -1.88 28.20 2.29
CA LYS A 100 -1.54 26.77 2.09
C LYS A 100 -0.75 26.20 3.27
N ARG A 101 0.00 27.04 4.01
CA ARG A 101 0.77 26.65 5.21
C ARG A 101 -0.13 26.17 6.35
N TRP A 102 -1.37 26.62 6.41
CA TRP A 102 -2.29 26.28 7.49
C TRP A 102 -2.79 24.84 7.45
N ARG A 103 -2.59 24.13 6.33
CA ARG A 103 -2.91 22.70 6.22
C ARG A 103 -2.23 21.83 7.28
N ARG A 104 -1.06 22.25 7.78
CA ARG A 104 -0.26 21.55 8.80
C ARG A 104 -0.15 22.36 10.11
N SER A 105 -1.05 23.32 10.34
CA SER A 105 -1.01 24.17 11.53
C SER A 105 -1.38 23.37 12.78
N GLN A 106 -0.54 23.47 13.81
CA GLN A 106 -0.76 22.82 15.11
C GLN A 106 -1.99 23.39 15.83
N VAL A 107 -2.29 24.68 15.66
CA VAL A 107 -3.48 25.33 16.23
C VAL A 107 -4.76 24.73 15.63
N ILE A 108 -4.80 24.56 14.31
CA ILE A 108 -5.98 23.99 13.62
C ILE A 108 -6.11 22.51 13.96
N ASN A 109 -4.99 21.78 14.07
CA ASN A 109 -4.98 20.38 14.48
C ASN A 109 -5.51 20.18 15.91
N TYR A 110 -5.14 21.07 16.83
CA TYR A 110 -5.67 21.09 18.20
C TYR A 110 -7.19 21.32 18.24
N ILE A 111 -7.72 22.18 17.37
CA ILE A 111 -9.17 22.40 17.30
C ILE A 111 -9.91 21.18 16.75
N TRP A 112 -9.34 20.49 15.75
CA TRP A 112 -9.89 19.21 15.30
C TRP A 112 -9.85 18.13 16.39
N PHE A 113 -8.81 18.10 17.22
CA PHE A 113 -8.73 17.24 18.40
C PHE A 113 -9.84 17.55 19.41
N GLU A 114 -10.06 18.82 19.71
CA GLU A 114 -11.11 19.27 20.63
C GLU A 114 -12.50 18.88 20.11
N ILE A 115 -12.79 19.12 18.83
CA ILE A 115 -14.05 18.71 18.17
C ILE A 115 -14.22 17.19 18.17
N TYR A 116 -13.17 16.43 17.89
CA TYR A 116 -13.20 14.97 17.91
C TYR A 116 -13.53 14.45 19.31
N ARG A 117 -12.86 14.97 20.34
CA ARG A 117 -13.07 14.56 21.72
C ARG A 117 -14.48 14.89 22.20
N GLN A 118 -14.95 16.11 21.94
CA GLN A 118 -16.32 16.55 22.24
C GLN A 118 -17.40 15.78 21.49
N ARG A 119 -17.08 15.09 20.38
CA ARG A 119 -18.10 14.38 19.59
C ARG A 119 -18.23 12.91 19.96
N PHE A 120 -17.13 12.31 20.40
CA PHE A 120 -17.03 10.86 20.59
C PHE A 120 -16.85 10.44 22.04
N PHE A 121 -16.56 11.36 22.98
CA PHE A 121 -16.26 11.06 24.38
C PHE A 121 -17.13 11.84 25.38
N ASP A 122 -18.43 11.94 25.12
CA ASP A 122 -19.41 12.69 25.94
C ASP A 122 -19.73 12.10 27.34
N GLY A 123 -19.07 11.01 27.75
CA GLY A 123 -19.32 10.31 29.01
C GLY A 123 -18.32 10.56 30.14
N GLU A 124 -17.24 11.30 29.88
CA GLU A 124 -16.17 11.51 30.86
C GLU A 124 -16.38 12.88 31.54
N SER A 125 -16.64 12.88 32.84
CA SER A 125 -16.95 14.06 33.65
C SER A 125 -16.00 15.22 33.36
N THR A 126 -16.52 16.45 33.40
CA THR A 126 -15.89 17.72 32.98
C THR A 126 -14.52 18.04 33.61
N GLN A 127 -14.06 17.25 34.59
CA GLN A 127 -12.69 17.28 35.14
C GLN A 127 -11.64 16.54 34.28
N SER A 128 -12.03 15.55 33.47
CA SER A 128 -11.12 14.81 32.57
C SER A 128 -10.74 15.60 31.31
N LEU A 129 -11.58 16.56 30.89
CA LEU A 129 -11.38 17.40 29.71
C LEU A 129 -10.18 18.36 29.83
N GLN A 130 -9.65 18.57 31.03
CA GLN A 130 -8.43 19.34 31.30
C GLN A 130 -7.12 18.54 31.12
N GLY A 131 -7.18 17.36 30.50
CA GLY A 131 -5.98 16.64 30.08
C GLY A 131 -5.10 17.50 29.17
N LYS A 132 -3.84 17.73 29.57
CA LYS A 132 -2.86 18.49 28.78
C LYS A 132 -2.63 17.79 27.45
N TRP A 133 -2.91 18.49 26.34
CA TRP A 133 -2.64 18.03 24.98
C TRP A 133 -1.22 17.48 24.88
N THR A 134 -1.11 16.17 24.65
CA THR A 134 0.16 15.45 24.77
C THR A 134 0.99 15.53 23.50
N ARG A 135 2.31 15.31 23.63
CA ARG A 135 3.23 15.24 22.48
C ARG A 135 2.86 14.12 21.48
N ARG A 136 2.20 13.06 21.95
CA ARG A 136 1.72 11.98 21.09
C ARG A 136 0.51 12.42 20.28
N GLU A 137 -0.42 13.13 20.91
CA GLU A 137 -1.63 13.66 20.26
C GLU A 137 -1.30 14.76 19.25
N SER A 138 -0.33 15.63 19.51
CA SER A 138 0.04 16.71 18.57
C SER A 138 0.65 16.21 17.25
N ARG A 139 1.12 14.96 17.21
CA ARG A 139 1.66 14.31 16.00
C ARG A 139 0.59 13.64 15.14
N GLN A 140 -0.63 13.46 15.64
CA GLN A 140 -1.73 12.83 14.91
C GLN A 140 -2.49 13.87 14.08
N ASP A 141 -3.00 13.47 12.90
CA ASP A 141 -3.86 14.32 12.08
C ASP A 141 -5.33 14.14 12.50
N TRP A 142 -5.78 15.02 13.39
CA TRP A 142 -7.11 14.92 13.99
C TRP A 142 -8.23 15.21 13.01
N LYS A 143 -7.95 15.95 11.94
CA LYS A 143 -8.93 16.15 10.86
C LYS A 143 -9.21 14.84 10.14
N LEU A 144 -8.18 14.03 9.89
CA LEU A 144 -8.34 12.72 9.28
C LEU A 144 -9.03 11.74 10.23
N MET A 145 -8.67 11.74 11.52
CA MET A 145 -9.33 10.93 12.55
C MET A 145 -10.82 11.25 12.68
N TYR A 146 -11.18 12.53 12.67
CA TYR A 146 -12.56 12.97 12.64
C TYR A 146 -13.29 12.48 11.39
N LYS A 147 -12.66 12.58 10.21
CA LYS A 147 -13.25 12.08 8.95
C LYS A 147 -13.45 10.57 8.98
N SER A 148 -12.49 9.80 9.51
CA SER A 148 -12.60 8.35 9.59
C SER A 148 -13.66 7.90 10.59
N ALA A 149 -13.77 8.57 11.74
CA ALA A 149 -14.78 8.25 12.74
C ALA A 149 -16.20 8.63 12.32
N ASN A 150 -16.36 9.67 11.49
CA ASN A 150 -17.65 10.03 10.89
C ASN A 150 -18.06 9.17 9.69
N ARG A 151 -17.15 8.35 9.14
CA ARG A 151 -17.55 7.34 8.15
C ARG A 151 -18.25 6.22 8.93
N ARG A 152 -19.52 5.97 8.63
CA ARG A 152 -20.23 4.80 9.18
C ARG A 152 -19.34 3.57 8.93
N PRO A 153 -19.02 2.75 9.96
CA PRO A 153 -18.32 1.51 9.74
C PRO A 153 -19.13 0.68 8.75
N PHE A 154 -18.49 0.19 7.69
CA PHE A 154 -19.10 -0.74 6.72
C PHE A 154 -19.84 -1.88 7.44
N GLU A 155 -19.33 -2.29 8.59
CA GLU A 155 -19.89 -3.27 9.52
C GLU A 155 -21.32 -2.94 9.99
N SER A 156 -21.63 -1.68 10.29
CA SER A 156 -22.98 -1.26 10.72
C SER A 156 -24.02 -1.36 9.61
N ALA A 157 -23.63 -1.05 8.37
CA ALA A 157 -24.50 -1.19 7.20
C ALA A 157 -24.72 -2.66 6.82
N VAL A 158 -23.71 -3.52 7.03
CA VAL A 158 -23.81 -4.97 6.81
C VAL A 158 -24.73 -5.62 7.84
N VAL A 159 -24.64 -5.25 9.12
CA VAL A 159 -25.52 -5.77 10.18
C VAL A 159 -26.98 -5.40 9.93
N GLU A 160 -27.26 -4.14 9.56
CA GLU A 160 -28.62 -3.68 9.24
C GLU A 160 -29.21 -4.39 8.00
N GLN A 161 -28.35 -4.73 7.02
CA GLN A 161 -28.76 -5.47 5.84
C GLN A 161 -28.97 -6.98 6.12
N LEU A 162 -28.22 -7.55 7.08
CA LEU A 162 -28.43 -8.90 7.59
C LEU A 162 -29.73 -9.02 8.39
N GLU A 163 -30.05 -8.04 9.24
CA GLU A 163 -31.32 -8.00 9.98
C GLU A 163 -32.54 -7.90 9.05
N ARG A 164 -32.42 -7.17 7.94
CA ARG A 164 -33.46 -7.11 6.89
C ARG A 164 -33.58 -8.40 6.07
N SER A 165 -32.60 -9.29 6.12
CA SER A 165 -32.58 -10.53 5.33
C SER A 165 -33.24 -11.72 6.03
N ILE A 166 -33.67 -11.57 7.29
CA ILE A 166 -34.39 -12.62 8.02
C ILE A 166 -35.82 -12.72 7.48
N THR A 167 -36.14 -13.84 6.83
CA THR A 167 -37.47 -14.06 6.24
C THR A 167 -38.52 -14.35 7.33
N PRO A 168 -39.81 -13.99 7.12
CA PRO A 168 -40.89 -14.34 8.05
C PRO A 168 -41.07 -15.85 8.29
N SER A 169 -40.50 -16.69 7.42
CA SER A 169 -40.45 -18.15 7.63
C SER A 169 -39.44 -18.52 8.72
N GLN A 170 -38.24 -17.94 8.68
CA GLN A 170 -37.18 -18.20 9.64
C GLN A 170 -37.52 -17.69 11.05
N ILE A 171 -38.25 -16.58 11.15
CA ILE A 171 -38.76 -16.09 12.45
C ILE A 171 -39.76 -17.08 13.04
N ARG A 172 -40.65 -17.65 12.22
CA ARG A 172 -41.64 -18.65 12.68
C ARG A 172 -40.99 -19.96 13.06
N GLU A 173 -39.97 -20.41 12.32
CA GLU A 173 -39.17 -21.59 12.69
C GLU A 173 -38.44 -21.37 14.02
N ALA A 174 -37.79 -20.23 14.21
CA ALA A 174 -37.13 -19.89 15.48
C ALA A 174 -38.12 -19.81 16.66
N GLN A 175 -39.35 -19.33 16.43
CA GLN A 175 -40.42 -19.34 17.43
C GLN A 175 -40.90 -20.77 17.74
N TRP A 176 -41.05 -21.63 16.74
CA TRP A 176 -41.39 -23.04 16.95
C TRP A 176 -40.30 -23.81 17.67
N ASP A 177 -39.03 -23.56 17.36
CA ASP A 177 -37.89 -24.16 18.06
C ASP A 177 -37.81 -23.68 19.51
N ALA A 178 -38.07 -22.39 19.77
CA ALA A 178 -38.15 -21.87 21.12
C ALA A 178 -39.32 -22.48 21.92
N GLU A 179 -40.47 -22.72 21.29
CA GLU A 179 -41.63 -23.37 21.91
C GLU A 179 -41.38 -24.87 22.16
N ALA A 180 -40.73 -25.56 21.23
CA ALA A 180 -40.39 -26.99 21.36
C ALA A 180 -39.36 -27.25 22.47
N ASN A 181 -38.46 -26.29 22.72
CA ASN A 181 -37.46 -26.36 23.78
C ASN A 181 -37.97 -25.89 25.16
N LYS A 182 -39.23 -25.44 25.27
CA LYS A 182 -39.80 -25.11 26.59
C LYS A 182 -39.96 -26.40 27.42
N PRO A 183 -39.54 -26.40 28.69
CA PRO A 183 -39.76 -27.54 29.56
C PRO A 183 -41.27 -27.79 29.71
N PRO A 184 -41.70 -29.07 29.84
CA PRO A 184 -43.11 -29.39 29.99
C PRO A 184 -43.69 -28.69 31.22
N PRO A 185 -44.90 -28.09 31.13
CA PRO A 185 -45.47 -27.32 32.22
C PRO A 185 -45.70 -28.20 33.44
N THR A 186 -45.45 -27.63 34.61
CA THR A 186 -45.57 -28.28 35.91
C THR A 186 -47.04 -28.60 36.21
N LYS A 187 -47.34 -29.62 37.02
CA LYS A 187 -48.73 -30.03 37.33
C LYS A 187 -49.62 -28.88 37.86
N ASN A 188 -49.04 -27.91 38.55
CA ASN A 188 -49.78 -26.74 39.06
C ASN A 188 -50.10 -25.74 37.94
N GLU A 189 -49.14 -25.49 37.04
CA GLU A 189 -49.32 -24.62 35.86
C GLU A 189 -50.38 -25.18 34.91
N GLN A 190 -50.36 -26.50 34.69
CA GLN A 190 -51.38 -27.20 33.90
C GLN A 190 -52.79 -27.05 34.51
N ARG A 191 -52.91 -27.04 35.86
CA ARG A 191 -54.19 -26.85 36.55
C ARG A 191 -54.71 -25.42 36.44
N GLU A 192 -53.82 -24.44 36.48
CA GLU A 192 -54.18 -23.03 36.29
C GLU A 192 -54.62 -22.76 34.85
N GLU A 193 -53.92 -23.32 33.88
CA GLU A 193 -54.29 -23.26 32.47
C GLU A 193 -55.66 -23.91 32.22
N TYR A 194 -55.94 -25.07 32.83
CA TYR A 194 -57.24 -25.74 32.72
C TYR A 194 -58.40 -24.93 33.34
N LYS A 195 -58.13 -24.21 34.43
CA LYS A 195 -59.07 -23.27 35.05
C LYS A 195 -59.33 -22.06 34.14
N LEU A 196 -58.29 -21.52 33.52
CA LEU A 196 -58.38 -20.42 32.56
C LEU A 196 -59.20 -20.80 31.32
N LEU A 197 -59.05 -22.03 30.82
CA LEU A 197 -59.83 -22.55 29.69
C LEU A 197 -61.30 -22.89 30.01
N LYS A 198 -61.77 -22.66 31.25
CA LYS A 198 -63.16 -22.92 31.70
C LYS A 198 -63.70 -24.29 31.24
N GLY A 199 -62.87 -25.33 31.32
CA GLY A 199 -63.25 -26.71 30.99
C GLY A 199 -63.30 -27.06 29.49
N ARG A 200 -62.85 -26.18 28.58
CA ARG A 200 -62.69 -26.51 27.16
C ARG A 200 -61.32 -27.14 26.92
N LYS A 201 -61.26 -28.26 26.17
CA LYS A 201 -59.99 -28.91 25.82
C LYS A 201 -59.17 -28.00 24.88
N PRO A 202 -57.84 -27.85 25.07
CA PRO A 202 -57.00 -27.10 24.15
C PRO A 202 -57.01 -27.79 22.78
N ARG A 203 -57.28 -27.00 21.73
CA ARG A 203 -57.37 -27.49 20.36
C ARG A 203 -55.99 -27.49 19.71
N SER A 204 -55.16 -28.48 20.06
CA SER A 204 -53.97 -28.83 19.29
C SER A 204 -53.90 -30.35 19.10
N LYS A 205 -54.66 -30.86 18.11
CA LYS A 205 -54.33 -32.14 17.47
C LYS A 205 -53.18 -31.88 16.50
N GLY A 206 -51.95 -31.95 17.00
CA GLY A 206 -50.72 -32.09 16.22
C GLY A 206 -50.23 -33.52 16.34
N VAL A 207 -50.46 -34.28 15.27
CA VAL A 207 -49.92 -35.60 14.91
C VAL A 207 -48.81 -36.13 15.83
N ARG A 208 -49.18 -37.02 16.76
CA ARG A 208 -48.26 -37.99 17.35
C ARG A 208 -48.14 -39.15 16.35
N GLY A 209 -47.28 -38.95 15.36
CA GLY A 209 -46.95 -39.92 14.32
C GLY A 209 -45.65 -40.64 14.69
N GLU A 210 -45.79 -41.94 14.88
CA GLU A 210 -44.74 -42.93 15.04
C GLU A 210 -43.83 -42.99 13.81
N ASN A 211 -42.57 -43.40 14.01
CA ASN A 211 -41.54 -43.75 13.03
C ASN A 211 -40.78 -42.59 12.35
N THR A 212 -39.58 -42.30 12.86
CA THR A 212 -38.34 -42.69 12.17
C THR A 212 -37.14 -42.41 13.05
N SER A 213 -36.35 -43.45 13.29
CA SER A 213 -34.93 -43.33 13.55
C SER A 213 -34.27 -42.45 12.47
N LYS A 214 -34.17 -41.15 12.72
CA LYS A 214 -33.21 -40.28 12.04
C LYS A 214 -32.23 -39.85 13.08
N GLY A 215 -31.01 -40.38 12.95
CA GLY A 215 -29.92 -40.20 13.88
C GLY A 215 -29.76 -38.75 14.27
N VAL A 216 -29.41 -38.55 15.54
CA VAL A 216 -28.74 -37.36 16.03
C VAL A 216 -27.61 -37.07 15.04
N ARG A 217 -27.84 -36.14 14.12
CA ARG A 217 -26.74 -35.54 13.36
C ARG A 217 -26.10 -34.60 14.36
N ASP A 218 -24.93 -34.99 14.84
CA ASP A 218 -24.11 -34.26 15.79
C ASP A 218 -23.83 -32.83 15.30
N GLU A 219 -24.71 -31.87 15.61
CA GLU A 219 -24.40 -30.43 15.47
C GLU A 219 -23.18 -30.04 16.32
N SER A 220 -22.91 -30.82 17.37
CA SER A 220 -21.69 -30.74 18.19
C SER A 220 -20.41 -30.87 17.36
N GLY A 221 -20.41 -31.69 16.30
CA GLY A 221 -19.23 -31.94 15.46
C GLY A 221 -18.88 -30.75 14.57
N SER A 222 -19.88 -30.10 13.96
CA SER A 222 -19.65 -28.93 13.11
C SER A 222 -19.09 -27.76 13.91
N ILE A 223 -19.67 -27.49 15.09
CA ILE A 223 -19.20 -26.42 15.99
C ILE A 223 -17.79 -26.72 16.52
N MET A 224 -17.48 -27.98 16.85
CA MET A 224 -16.12 -28.36 17.23
C MET A 224 -15.12 -28.19 16.10
N LEU A 225 -15.48 -28.56 14.86
CA LEU A 225 -14.60 -28.39 13.70
C LEU A 225 -14.34 -26.91 13.40
N PHE A 226 -15.34 -26.04 13.48
CA PHE A 226 -15.14 -24.60 13.32
C PHE A 226 -14.28 -24.00 14.44
N LYS A 227 -14.46 -24.46 15.69
CA LYS A 227 -13.60 -24.07 16.80
C LYS A 227 -12.17 -24.56 16.61
N LEU A 228 -11.98 -25.81 16.20
CA LEU A 228 -10.68 -26.42 15.92
C LEU A 228 -9.98 -25.69 14.77
N PHE A 229 -10.69 -25.36 13.69
CA PHE A 229 -10.16 -24.59 12.58
C PHE A 229 -9.71 -23.19 13.02
N LYS A 230 -10.50 -22.50 13.86
CA LYS A 230 -10.10 -21.22 14.45
C LYS A 230 -8.86 -21.33 15.33
N PHE A 231 -8.75 -22.38 16.15
CA PHE A 231 -7.55 -22.63 16.96
C PHE A 231 -6.33 -22.93 16.11
N ILE A 232 -6.48 -23.73 15.04
CA ILE A 232 -5.39 -24.00 14.08
C ILE A 232 -4.97 -22.70 13.41
N LEU A 233 -5.91 -21.88 12.95
CA LEU A 233 -5.60 -20.60 12.29
C LEU A 233 -4.92 -19.61 13.24
N LEU A 234 -5.36 -19.53 14.49
CA LEU A 234 -4.72 -18.72 15.53
C LEU A 234 -3.31 -19.24 15.85
N SER A 235 -3.14 -20.55 15.96
CA SER A 235 -1.84 -21.19 16.21
C SER A 235 -0.87 -20.94 15.05
N LEU A 236 -1.33 -21.03 13.79
CA LEU A 236 -0.54 -20.68 12.61
C LEU A 236 -0.16 -19.20 12.59
N LEU A 237 -1.04 -18.30 13.03
CA LEU A 237 -0.75 -16.87 13.11
C LEU A 237 0.31 -16.58 14.20
N VAL A 238 0.18 -17.19 15.38
CA VAL A 238 1.19 -17.08 16.44
C VAL A 238 2.53 -17.62 15.96
N TYR A 239 2.54 -18.80 15.33
CA TYR A 239 3.73 -19.37 14.72
C TYR A 239 4.34 -18.44 13.67
N ALA A 240 3.53 -17.85 12.79
CA ALA A 240 3.99 -16.91 11.79
C ALA A 240 4.66 -15.68 12.39
N THR A 241 4.07 -15.11 13.44
CA THR A 241 4.63 -13.94 14.15
C THR A 241 5.94 -14.27 14.86
N LEU A 242 6.04 -15.45 15.49
CA LEU A 242 7.27 -15.92 16.11
C LEU A 242 8.37 -16.22 15.08
N ALA A 243 8.02 -16.85 13.97
CA ALA A 243 8.94 -17.13 12.87
C ALA A 243 9.48 -15.84 12.24
N PHE A 244 8.61 -14.85 12.01
CA PHE A 244 9.01 -13.54 11.52
C PHE A 244 9.89 -12.78 12.53
N PHE A 245 9.59 -12.85 13.82
CA PHE A 245 10.41 -12.21 14.85
C PHE A 245 11.82 -12.82 14.99
N ILE A 246 11.97 -14.14 14.79
CA ILE A 246 13.25 -14.83 14.98
C ILE A 246 14.08 -14.87 13.70
N PHE A 247 13.46 -15.12 12.54
CA PHE A 247 14.16 -15.39 11.28
C PHE A 247 13.95 -14.31 10.21
N ASP A 248 13.13 -13.29 10.46
CA ASP A 248 12.63 -12.33 9.46
C ASP A 248 11.98 -12.99 8.23
N ASP A 249 11.67 -14.28 8.32
CA ASP A 249 11.21 -15.14 7.23
C ASP A 249 10.16 -16.12 7.77
N LEU A 250 8.97 -16.14 7.16
CA LEU A 250 7.85 -16.98 7.58
C LEU A 250 8.13 -18.50 7.43
N LEU A 251 9.13 -18.85 6.65
CA LEU A 251 9.50 -20.23 6.29
C LEU A 251 10.78 -20.71 7.01
N LEU A 252 11.18 -20.09 8.12
CA LEU A 252 12.40 -20.43 8.89
C LEU A 252 13.64 -20.65 8.01
N GLY A 253 13.86 -19.78 7.02
CA GLY A 253 15.01 -19.93 6.13
C GLY A 253 15.02 -21.19 5.23
N TYR A 254 13.94 -21.98 5.14
CA TYR A 254 13.76 -23.08 4.17
C TYR A 254 13.96 -22.66 2.69
N GLN A 255 15.17 -22.61 2.14
CA GLN A 255 15.43 -22.30 0.72
C GLN A 255 15.13 -23.47 -0.24
N GLY A 256 14.15 -24.33 0.10
CA GLY A 256 13.88 -25.53 -0.67
C GLY A 256 13.05 -25.30 -1.93
N LYS A 257 12.79 -26.40 -2.63
CA LYS A 257 12.02 -26.51 -3.88
C LYS A 257 10.81 -25.57 -3.97
N TRP A 258 10.03 -25.42 -2.90
CA TRP A 258 8.78 -24.66 -2.88
C TRP A 258 8.92 -23.14 -2.88
N ARG A 259 10.13 -22.57 -2.71
CA ARG A 259 10.36 -21.12 -2.86
C ARG A 259 10.58 -20.72 -4.32
N HIS A 260 11.12 -21.60 -5.14
CA HIS A 260 11.38 -21.35 -6.56
C HIS A 260 10.17 -21.74 -7.42
N ILE A 261 8.99 -21.21 -7.12
CA ILE A 261 7.75 -21.53 -7.88
C ILE A 261 7.94 -21.23 -9.38
N LYS A 262 8.75 -20.22 -9.71
CA LYS A 262 9.10 -19.88 -11.10
C LYS A 262 9.87 -20.98 -11.84
N SER A 263 10.66 -21.83 -11.18
CA SER A 263 11.29 -22.98 -11.84
C SER A 263 10.30 -24.11 -12.18
N TYR A 264 9.08 -24.08 -11.64
CA TYR A 264 8.00 -25.01 -12.00
C TYR A 264 7.06 -24.44 -13.06
N LEU A 265 7.12 -23.12 -13.31
CA LEU A 265 6.38 -22.50 -14.39
C LEU A 265 7.14 -22.74 -15.71
N PRO A 266 6.45 -23.14 -16.78
CA PRO A 266 7.10 -23.31 -18.08
C PRO A 266 7.71 -21.98 -18.52
N ARG A 267 8.97 -22.00 -18.96
CA ARG A 267 9.62 -20.84 -19.57
C ARG A 267 8.84 -20.44 -20.83
N PRO A 268 8.74 -19.13 -21.14
CA PRO A 268 8.16 -18.70 -22.41
C PRO A 268 8.93 -19.35 -23.58
N PRO A 269 8.27 -19.56 -24.73
CA PRO A 269 8.93 -20.14 -25.90
C PRO A 269 10.17 -19.31 -26.25
N GLN A 270 11.31 -19.99 -26.36
CA GLN A 270 12.58 -19.35 -26.66
C GLN A 270 12.60 -18.86 -28.12
N ARG A 271 12.95 -17.59 -28.32
CA ARG A 271 13.09 -16.98 -29.65
C ARG A 271 14.56 -16.88 -30.04
N SER A 272 14.89 -17.20 -31.29
CA SER A 272 16.18 -16.82 -31.85
C SER A 272 16.12 -15.37 -32.33
N PHE A 273 17.16 -14.61 -32.03
CA PHE A 273 17.32 -13.21 -32.44
C PHE A 273 18.56 -13.09 -33.32
N SER A 274 18.48 -12.34 -34.42
CA SER A 274 19.68 -11.85 -35.09
C SER A 274 20.29 -10.68 -34.32
N VAL A 275 21.57 -10.37 -34.56
CA VAL A 275 22.25 -9.22 -33.95
C VAL A 275 21.50 -7.91 -34.25
N ASP A 276 21.01 -7.74 -35.48
CA ASP A 276 20.25 -6.55 -35.89
C ASP A 276 18.88 -6.46 -35.21
N GLN A 277 18.20 -7.60 -35.05
CA GLN A 277 16.94 -7.66 -34.31
C GLN A 277 17.14 -7.38 -32.82
N LEU A 278 18.24 -7.85 -32.24
CA LEU A 278 18.55 -7.60 -30.84
C LEU A 278 18.85 -6.12 -30.58
N ALA A 279 19.52 -5.44 -31.53
CA ALA A 279 19.89 -4.02 -31.47
C ALA A 279 18.69 -3.08 -31.26
N ASP A 280 17.50 -3.50 -31.69
CA ASP A 280 16.24 -2.79 -31.53
C ASP A 280 15.75 -2.74 -30.07
N PHE A 281 16.10 -3.71 -29.24
CA PHE A 281 15.63 -3.85 -27.86
C PHE A 281 16.53 -3.14 -26.85
N ASN A 282 16.78 -1.86 -27.12
CA ASN A 282 17.66 -1.01 -26.30
C ASN A 282 16.92 -0.15 -25.26
N GLY A 283 15.60 -0.31 -25.08
CA GLY A 283 14.83 0.53 -24.16
C GLY A 283 14.50 1.94 -24.66
N ARG A 284 14.89 2.30 -25.89
CA ARG A 284 14.48 3.56 -26.52
C ARG A 284 13.15 3.38 -27.22
N ASN A 285 12.43 4.47 -27.44
CA ASN A 285 11.13 4.48 -28.14
C ASN A 285 10.07 3.57 -27.49
N GLY A 286 10.17 3.30 -26.19
CA GLY A 286 9.24 2.43 -25.47
C GLY A 286 9.37 0.94 -25.78
N LYS A 287 10.45 0.52 -26.45
CA LYS A 287 10.77 -0.91 -26.64
C LYS A 287 11.31 -1.52 -25.34
N ASP A 288 11.23 -2.85 -25.24
CA ASP A 288 11.82 -3.60 -24.13
C ASP A 288 13.35 -3.50 -24.13
N ILE A 289 13.97 -3.91 -23.02
CA ILE A 289 15.40 -3.83 -22.75
C ILE A 289 15.94 -5.25 -22.67
N TYR A 290 16.61 -5.72 -23.73
CA TYR A 290 17.19 -7.07 -23.77
C TYR A 290 18.71 -7.02 -23.66
N LEU A 291 19.28 -7.99 -22.96
CA LEU A 291 20.72 -8.13 -22.75
C LEU A 291 21.12 -9.54 -23.13
N ALA A 292 22.13 -9.69 -23.99
CA ALA A 292 22.71 -10.99 -24.28
C ALA A 292 23.99 -11.22 -23.48
N VAL A 293 24.12 -12.44 -22.95
CA VAL A 293 25.31 -12.92 -22.26
C VAL A 293 25.61 -14.32 -22.78
N ASN A 294 26.70 -14.47 -23.51
CA ASN A 294 27.21 -15.74 -24.01
C ASN A 294 26.16 -16.45 -24.89
N GLY A 295 25.58 -15.71 -25.83
CA GLY A 295 24.53 -16.19 -26.73
C GLY A 295 23.12 -16.32 -26.15
N LEU A 296 22.93 -16.15 -24.83
CA LEU A 296 21.61 -16.19 -24.19
C LEU A 296 21.02 -14.79 -24.00
N VAL A 297 19.77 -14.58 -24.40
CA VAL A 297 19.07 -13.28 -24.35
C VAL A 297 18.12 -13.23 -23.15
N PHE A 298 18.35 -12.25 -22.27
CA PHE A 298 17.56 -12.02 -21.07
C PHE A 298 16.77 -10.70 -21.13
N ASP A 299 15.54 -10.74 -20.64
CA ASP A 299 14.74 -9.54 -20.40
C ASP A 299 15.19 -8.84 -19.13
N VAL A 300 15.72 -7.63 -19.27
CA VAL A 300 16.13 -6.77 -18.14
C VAL A 300 15.26 -5.52 -18.02
N SER A 301 14.11 -5.49 -18.69
CA SER A 301 13.13 -4.40 -18.65
C SER A 301 12.57 -4.12 -17.26
N SER A 302 12.66 -5.09 -16.34
CA SER A 302 12.26 -4.94 -14.95
C SER A 302 13.11 -3.95 -14.15
N ASN A 303 14.29 -3.55 -14.65
CA ASN A 303 15.17 -2.59 -13.99
C ASN A 303 15.72 -1.52 -14.94
N PRO A 304 14.86 -0.61 -15.46
CA PRO A 304 15.25 0.39 -16.44
C PRO A 304 16.21 1.44 -15.87
N ARG A 305 16.29 1.58 -14.54
CA ARG A 305 17.27 2.49 -13.89
C ARG A 305 18.71 2.09 -14.21
N ILE A 306 18.97 0.79 -14.34
CA ILE A 306 20.32 0.23 -14.48
C ILE A 306 20.66 -0.04 -15.95
N TYR A 307 19.70 -0.61 -16.69
CA TYR A 307 19.88 -1.05 -18.08
C TYR A 307 19.22 -0.13 -19.12
N GLY A 308 18.25 0.70 -18.70
CA GLY A 308 17.58 1.62 -19.61
C GLY A 308 18.44 2.83 -20.00
N PRO A 309 17.95 3.68 -20.91
CA PRO A 309 18.69 4.84 -21.40
C PRO A 309 19.23 5.73 -20.27
N GLY A 310 20.55 5.95 -20.25
CA GLY A 310 21.25 6.70 -19.20
C GLY A 310 21.69 5.88 -17.98
N GLY A 311 21.36 4.59 -17.94
CA GLY A 311 21.85 3.65 -16.93
C GLY A 311 23.32 3.26 -17.15
N MET A 312 24.00 2.80 -16.08
CA MET A 312 25.43 2.47 -16.14
C MET A 312 25.74 1.30 -17.07
N TYR A 313 24.81 0.34 -17.22
CA TYR A 313 24.97 -0.83 -18.10
C TYR A 313 24.20 -0.69 -19.41
N HIS A 314 23.67 0.50 -19.72
CA HIS A 314 22.91 0.73 -20.95
C HIS A 314 23.72 0.40 -22.21
N ALA A 315 25.04 0.63 -22.19
CA ALA A 315 25.92 0.36 -23.33
C ALA A 315 26.07 -1.15 -23.64
N ALA A 316 25.78 -2.01 -22.66
CA ALA A 316 25.80 -3.47 -22.80
C ALA A 316 24.50 -4.04 -23.35
N VAL A 317 23.41 -3.28 -23.30
CA VAL A 317 22.08 -3.70 -23.74
C VAL A 317 22.03 -3.80 -25.27
N ALA A 318 21.13 -4.65 -25.76
CA ALA A 318 20.85 -4.88 -27.17
C ALA A 318 22.03 -5.50 -27.95
N LYS A 319 23.00 -6.06 -27.22
CA LYS A 319 24.21 -6.71 -27.73
C LYS A 319 24.58 -7.89 -26.83
N ASP A 320 25.44 -8.77 -27.34
CA ASP A 320 26.11 -9.75 -26.49
C ASP A 320 27.33 -9.08 -25.83
N ALA A 321 27.24 -8.93 -24.52
CA ALA A 321 28.22 -8.22 -23.70
C ALA A 321 29.01 -9.17 -22.80
N ALA A 322 29.07 -10.47 -23.14
CA ALA A 322 29.75 -11.50 -22.34
C ALA A 322 31.17 -11.09 -21.90
N ARG A 323 31.98 -10.56 -22.82
CA ARG A 323 33.35 -10.10 -22.51
C ARG A 323 33.35 -8.92 -21.54
N ALA A 324 32.46 -7.94 -21.79
CA ALA A 324 32.42 -6.69 -21.03
C ALA A 324 32.07 -6.88 -19.55
N PHE A 325 31.36 -7.96 -19.18
CA PHE A 325 31.07 -8.29 -17.78
C PHE A 325 32.30 -8.67 -16.95
N VAL A 326 33.40 -9.05 -17.62
CA VAL A 326 34.64 -9.45 -16.96
C VAL A 326 35.72 -8.40 -17.15
N THR A 327 35.84 -7.86 -18.36
CA THR A 327 36.81 -6.80 -18.66
C THR A 327 36.37 -5.42 -18.18
N ASN A 328 35.10 -5.28 -17.76
CA ASN A 328 34.45 -4.03 -17.35
C ASN A 328 34.33 -3.00 -18.49
N CYS A 329 34.41 -3.44 -19.76
CA CYS A 329 34.43 -2.61 -20.97
C CYS A 329 33.06 -2.38 -21.57
N PHE A 330 32.12 -1.85 -20.79
CA PHE A 330 30.75 -1.69 -21.27
C PHE A 330 30.60 -0.58 -22.32
N LYS A 331 31.42 0.47 -22.27
CA LYS A 331 31.31 1.63 -23.18
C LYS A 331 32.06 1.43 -24.49
N ASP A 332 33.25 0.86 -24.42
CA ASP A 332 34.16 0.84 -25.57
C ASP A 332 33.85 -0.34 -26.50
N GLN A 333 33.70 -1.56 -25.97
CA GLN A 333 33.56 -2.78 -26.78
C GLN A 333 32.75 -3.91 -26.08
N PRO A 334 31.41 -3.81 -26.00
CA PRO A 334 30.56 -4.96 -25.65
C PRO A 334 30.56 -5.96 -26.81
N THR A 335 31.29 -7.06 -26.65
CA THR A 335 31.47 -8.12 -27.66
C THR A 335 31.22 -9.52 -27.09
N HIS A 336 30.86 -10.46 -27.97
CA HIS A 336 30.78 -11.89 -27.68
C HIS A 336 32.12 -12.63 -27.75
N ASP A 337 33.20 -11.95 -28.18
CA ASP A 337 34.52 -12.57 -28.32
C ASP A 337 35.16 -12.87 -26.95
N LEU A 338 35.24 -14.16 -26.62
CA LEU A 338 35.85 -14.67 -25.39
C LEU A 338 37.32 -15.06 -25.56
N ARG A 339 37.91 -14.91 -26.76
CA ARG A 339 39.32 -15.23 -27.02
C ARG A 339 40.22 -14.31 -26.20
N GLY A 340 41.33 -14.85 -25.71
CA GLY A 340 42.30 -14.09 -24.90
C GLY A 340 41.88 -13.87 -23.43
N LEU A 341 40.71 -14.34 -23.01
CA LEU A 341 40.34 -14.39 -21.60
C LEU A 341 41.01 -15.59 -20.91
N THR A 342 41.46 -15.38 -19.67
CA THR A 342 41.99 -16.43 -18.80
C THR A 342 40.88 -17.38 -18.35
N GLU A 343 41.24 -18.58 -17.88
CA GLU A 343 40.26 -19.54 -17.36
C GLU A 343 39.44 -18.98 -16.17
N LYS A 344 40.07 -18.15 -15.33
CA LYS A 344 39.38 -17.44 -14.24
C LYS A 344 38.34 -16.47 -14.77
N GLU A 345 38.66 -15.73 -15.82
CA GLU A 345 37.74 -14.79 -16.46
C GLU A 345 36.58 -15.52 -17.15
N LEU A 346 36.85 -16.63 -17.85
CA LEU A 346 35.83 -17.49 -18.42
C LEU A 346 34.88 -18.05 -17.36
N SER A 347 35.40 -18.39 -16.18
CA SER A 347 34.56 -18.82 -15.05
C SER A 347 33.65 -17.70 -14.53
N GLN A 348 34.11 -16.43 -14.58
CA GLN A 348 33.29 -15.27 -14.24
C GLN A 348 32.18 -15.04 -15.25
N VAL A 349 32.44 -15.21 -16.56
CA VAL A 349 31.39 -15.15 -17.61
C VAL A 349 30.27 -16.15 -17.30
N LYS A 350 30.63 -17.41 -16.97
CA LYS A 350 29.66 -18.44 -16.56
C LYS A 350 28.91 -18.07 -15.28
N GLY A 351 29.60 -17.42 -14.33
CA GLY A 351 28.98 -16.87 -13.12
C GLY A 351 27.92 -15.82 -13.43
N TRP A 352 28.20 -14.89 -14.34
CA TRP A 352 27.23 -13.89 -14.80
C TRP A 352 26.06 -14.52 -15.54
N GLN A 353 26.32 -15.48 -16.43
CA GLN A 353 25.26 -16.24 -17.11
C GLN A 353 24.33 -16.93 -16.10
N SER A 354 24.91 -17.57 -15.09
CA SER A 354 24.15 -18.23 -14.01
C SER A 354 23.38 -17.22 -13.15
N PHE A 355 23.93 -16.02 -12.92
CA PHE A 355 23.24 -14.95 -12.23
C PHE A 355 21.95 -14.55 -12.97
N PHE A 356 22.03 -14.29 -14.28
CA PHE A 356 20.87 -13.89 -15.06
C PHE A 356 19.82 -15.01 -15.20
N ASP A 357 20.24 -16.26 -15.37
CA ASP A 357 19.33 -17.41 -15.49
C ASP A 357 18.56 -17.68 -14.18
N ASN A 358 19.20 -17.47 -13.02
CA ASN A 358 18.58 -17.69 -11.70
C ASN A 358 17.89 -16.45 -11.11
N HIS A 359 18.01 -15.28 -11.77
CA HIS A 359 17.49 -14.05 -11.19
C HIS A 359 15.95 -14.00 -11.24
N PRO A 360 15.25 -13.68 -10.14
CA PRO A 360 13.79 -13.75 -10.09
C PRO A 360 13.07 -12.72 -10.98
N LYS A 361 13.77 -11.66 -11.41
CA LYS A 361 13.19 -10.58 -12.23
C LYS A 361 13.64 -10.59 -13.69
N TYR A 362 14.67 -11.37 -14.03
CA TYR A 362 15.19 -11.42 -15.40
C TYR A 362 14.74 -12.75 -16.00
N MET A 363 14.18 -12.69 -17.20
CA MET A 363 13.60 -13.86 -17.85
C MET A 363 14.42 -14.21 -19.08
N LEU A 364 14.74 -15.49 -19.25
CA LEU A 364 15.35 -15.98 -20.49
C LEU A 364 14.30 -15.93 -21.61
N ILE A 365 14.54 -15.09 -22.63
CA ILE A 365 13.66 -14.95 -23.79
C ILE A 365 14.11 -15.86 -24.93
N GLY A 366 15.41 -16.14 -25.03
CA GLY A 366 15.92 -17.05 -26.04
C GLY A 366 17.42 -16.89 -26.30
N THR A 367 17.83 -17.00 -27.56
CA THR A 367 19.24 -17.01 -27.97
C THR A 367 19.51 -16.00 -29.07
N VAL A 368 20.74 -15.52 -29.17
CA VAL A 368 21.18 -14.63 -30.26
C VAL A 368 22.12 -15.39 -31.20
N ASP A 369 21.85 -15.30 -32.49
CA ASP A 369 22.70 -15.85 -33.54
C ASP A 369 23.83 -14.86 -33.81
N THR A 370 24.98 -15.08 -33.16
CA THR A 370 26.16 -14.25 -33.34
C THR A 370 26.98 -14.71 -34.55
N PRO A 371 27.58 -13.78 -35.32
CA PRO A 371 28.43 -14.15 -36.43
C PRO A 371 29.67 -14.90 -35.91
N ALA A 372 30.12 -15.89 -36.69
CA ALA A 372 31.35 -16.59 -36.43
C ALA A 372 32.52 -15.60 -36.39
N ILE A 373 33.36 -15.73 -35.37
CA ILE A 373 34.52 -14.87 -35.17
C ILE A 373 35.66 -15.39 -36.04
N ASP A 374 36.23 -14.52 -36.87
CA ASP A 374 37.40 -14.84 -37.68
C ASP A 374 38.61 -15.15 -36.77
N PRO A 375 39.23 -16.35 -36.86
CA PRO A 375 40.38 -16.69 -36.03
C PRO A 375 41.56 -15.72 -36.20
N ASP A 376 41.69 -15.07 -37.35
CA ASP A 376 42.80 -14.15 -37.67
C ASP A 376 42.50 -12.68 -37.27
N ALA A 377 41.25 -12.37 -36.91
CA ALA A 377 40.89 -11.04 -36.45
C ALA A 377 41.57 -10.70 -35.11
N PRO A 378 42.05 -9.46 -34.93
CA PRO A 378 42.76 -9.05 -33.72
C PRO A 378 41.86 -9.23 -32.49
N ILE A 379 42.46 -9.74 -31.41
CA ILE A 379 41.77 -9.94 -30.13
C ILE A 379 41.41 -8.56 -29.57
N PRO A 380 40.14 -8.34 -29.15
CA PRO A 380 39.72 -7.08 -28.51
C PRO A 380 40.60 -6.73 -27.30
N GLU A 381 41.05 -5.48 -27.23
CA GLU A 381 41.85 -4.98 -26.10
C GLU A 381 41.00 -4.86 -24.84
N ASP A 382 41.60 -5.19 -23.69
CA ASP A 382 40.94 -5.02 -22.39
C ASP A 382 41.10 -3.57 -21.92
N CYS A 383 40.01 -2.91 -21.56
CA CYS A 383 39.95 -1.49 -21.12
C CYS A 383 40.55 -1.22 -19.72
N GLY A 384 41.46 -2.07 -19.25
CA GLY A 384 42.32 -1.81 -18.10
C GLY A 384 41.73 -2.18 -16.74
N PHE A 385 41.81 -3.47 -16.39
CA PHE A 385 41.86 -3.91 -14.98
C PHE A 385 42.62 -5.25 -14.83
N LYS A 386 43.73 -5.43 -15.55
CA LYS A 386 44.66 -6.51 -15.19
C LYS A 386 45.36 -6.09 -13.90
N GLN A 387 44.86 -6.55 -12.76
CA GLN A 387 45.69 -6.59 -11.55
C GLN A 387 46.95 -7.35 -11.93
N SER A 388 48.08 -6.67 -11.92
CA SER A 388 49.39 -7.28 -12.13
C SER A 388 49.58 -8.35 -11.05
N THR A 389 49.24 -9.59 -11.37
CA THR A 389 49.82 -10.72 -10.65
C THR A 389 51.30 -10.65 -10.97
N LYS A 390 52.08 -10.12 -10.02
CA LYS A 390 53.53 -10.16 -10.02
C LYS A 390 54.01 -11.52 -10.50
N ASP A 391 54.95 -11.48 -11.44
CA ASP A 391 55.79 -12.60 -11.86
C ASP A 391 56.27 -13.40 -10.66
N ASP A 392 55.71 -14.60 -10.49
CA ASP A 392 56.36 -15.66 -9.72
C ASP A 392 56.94 -16.67 -10.72
N GLY A 393 58.21 -16.43 -11.07
CA GLY A 393 59.14 -17.42 -11.62
C GLY A 393 59.67 -17.08 -13.02
N LYS A 394 60.96 -17.20 -13.34
CA LYS A 394 62.08 -17.87 -12.67
C LYS A 394 63.27 -17.79 -13.64
N VAL A 395 64.45 -17.30 -13.25
CA VAL A 395 65.73 -17.81 -13.80
C VAL A 395 66.81 -17.78 -12.71
N LYS A 396 67.15 -18.96 -12.20
CA LYS A 396 68.50 -19.30 -11.71
C LYS A 396 69.40 -19.41 -12.94
N SER A 397 70.62 -18.86 -12.88
CA SER A 397 71.91 -19.52 -13.19
C SER A 397 72.94 -18.54 -13.79
N GLU A 398 74.11 -18.50 -13.15
CA GLU A 398 75.46 -18.38 -13.73
C GLU A 398 75.82 -17.11 -14.54
N LEU A 399 76.59 -16.19 -13.92
CA LEU A 399 78.04 -16.06 -14.08
C LEU A 399 78.60 -14.99 -13.13
#